data_AF-A0A7W0M7M2-F1
#
_entry.id   AF-A0A7W0M7M2-F1
#
_cell.length_a   1.000
_cell.length_b   1.000
_cell.length_c   1.000
_cell.angle_alpha   90.00
_cell.angle_beta   90.00
_cell.angle_gamma   90.00
#
_symmetry.space_group_name_H-M   'P 1'
#
loop_
_entity.id
_entity.type
_entity.pdbx_description
1 polymer ?
#
loop_
_entity_poly.entity_id
_entity_poly.type
_entity_poly.pdbx_seq_one_letter_code
_entity_poly.pdbx_strand_id
1 'polypeptide(L)'
;MTMTLSERPRQRTSRSAVPDTPADRLRQETAAVRVSFTWFGTRKALTAGQKAEAAEAFGAEEKFLSAGKKLLDTRHPHFKAVTGIKGQATAYWRSVSLSYPEPGLRLIRRDQIEDFSRTMGEFKRELDQAVRALDRELESLKSAAQARLGRLFDPTDYPRSLDGEFDLIWDFPSIEPPDYLRRLHPDLYREECRRAQSRFDEAVRLAETAFTEELSKLVEHLQERLTGSGTGAVIICG
;
A
#
# COMPACT_ATOMS: atom_id res chain seq x y z
N MET A 1 35.83 50.25 -48.15
CA MET A 1 35.16 49.24 -48.99
C MET A 1 35.49 47.87 -48.40
N THR A 2 34.93 47.60 -47.22
CA THR A 2 33.84 46.65 -46.93
C THR A 2 34.38 45.26 -46.57
N MET A 3 34.60 45.06 -45.26
CA MET A 3 34.74 43.73 -44.66
C MET A 3 33.35 43.07 -44.63
N THR A 4 33.22 41.88 -45.21
CA THR A 4 32.01 41.05 -45.09
C THR A 4 32.29 39.89 -44.13
N LEU A 5 31.75 40.03 -42.92
CA LEU A 5 31.64 38.99 -41.91
C LEU A 5 30.57 37.99 -42.38
N SER A 6 30.95 36.74 -42.65
CA SER A 6 30.00 35.68 -43.02
C SER A 6 29.47 35.01 -41.75
N GLU A 7 28.37 35.51 -41.20
CA GLU A 7 27.65 34.85 -40.11
C GLU A 7 26.97 33.57 -40.61
N ARG A 8 27.32 32.43 -40.00
CA ARG A 8 26.60 31.16 -40.17
C ARG A 8 25.33 31.21 -39.29
N PRO A 9 24.13 30.89 -39.81
CA PRO A 9 22.94 30.82 -38.98
C PRO A 9 23.04 29.59 -38.06
N ARG A 10 22.99 29.82 -36.74
CA ARG A 10 22.75 28.77 -35.75
C ARG A 10 21.36 28.19 -36.00
N GLN A 11 21.29 26.99 -36.57
CA GLN A 11 20.06 26.20 -36.64
C GLN A 11 19.59 25.92 -35.20
N ARG A 12 18.66 26.74 -34.70
CA ARG A 12 17.80 26.38 -33.59
C ARG A 12 16.97 25.19 -34.06
N THR A 13 17.29 24.00 -33.56
CA THR A 13 16.39 22.85 -33.64
C THR A 13 15.08 23.24 -32.95
N SER A 14 14.08 23.57 -33.74
CA SER A 14 12.70 23.77 -33.30
C SER A 14 12.16 22.43 -32.82
N ARG A 15 12.35 22.13 -31.53
CA ARG A 15 11.69 21.03 -30.85
C ARG A 15 10.20 21.38 -30.84
N SER A 16 9.40 20.63 -31.62
CA SER A 16 7.94 20.70 -31.61
C SER A 16 7.45 20.65 -30.16
N ALA A 17 6.94 21.77 -29.65
CA ALA A 17 6.41 21.89 -28.30
C ALA A 17 4.95 21.41 -28.32
N VAL A 18 4.75 20.09 -28.25
CA VAL A 18 3.48 19.56 -27.75
C VAL A 18 3.35 20.08 -26.31
N PRO A 19 2.22 20.70 -25.91
CA PRO A 19 2.05 21.13 -24.54
C PRO A 19 2.20 19.93 -23.61
N ASP A 20 3.16 20.01 -22.70
CA ASP A 20 3.44 19.02 -21.66
C ASP A 20 2.25 19.00 -20.69
N THR A 21 1.28 18.12 -20.95
CA THR A 21 0.12 17.98 -20.06
C THR A 21 0.58 17.43 -18.71
N PRO A 22 -0.16 17.70 -17.60
CA PRO A 22 0.15 17.09 -16.32
C PRO A 22 0.23 15.56 -16.38
N ALA A 23 -0.60 14.92 -17.22
CA ALA A 23 -0.57 13.49 -17.47
C ALA A 23 0.72 13.04 -18.18
N ASP A 24 1.19 13.78 -19.19
CA ASP A 24 2.45 13.49 -19.89
C ASP A 24 3.65 13.61 -18.96
N ARG A 25 3.67 14.63 -18.09
CA ARG A 25 4.73 14.80 -17.09
C ARG A 25 4.71 13.66 -16.07
N LEU A 26 3.54 13.35 -15.53
CA LEU A 26 3.36 12.26 -14.57
C LEU A 26 3.87 10.94 -15.16
N ARG A 27 3.54 10.66 -16.43
CA ARG A 27 4.02 9.49 -17.17
C ARG A 27 5.54 9.47 -17.38
N GLN A 28 6.15 10.62 -17.67
CA GLN A 28 7.60 10.72 -17.91
C GLN A 28 8.44 10.63 -16.63
N GLU A 29 7.95 11.17 -15.53
CA GLU A 29 8.71 11.31 -14.28
C GLU A 29 8.45 10.19 -13.27
N THR A 30 7.40 9.38 -13.46
CA THR A 30 7.04 8.31 -12.52
C THR A 30 7.20 6.91 -13.10
N ALA A 31 7.21 5.94 -12.22
CA ALA A 31 7.06 4.52 -12.51
C ALA A 31 5.95 3.94 -11.63
N ALA A 32 5.31 2.87 -12.09
CA ALA A 32 4.41 2.13 -11.21
C ALA A 32 5.22 1.33 -10.18
N VAL A 33 4.68 1.28 -8.98
CA VAL A 33 5.21 0.48 -7.87
C VAL A 33 4.06 -0.25 -7.20
N ARG A 34 4.30 -1.50 -6.83
CA ARG A 34 3.37 -2.33 -6.10
C ARG A 34 4.08 -2.95 -4.91
N VAL A 35 3.34 -3.03 -3.80
CA VAL A 35 3.79 -3.67 -2.56
C VAL A 35 2.80 -4.76 -2.22
N SER A 36 3.29 -5.98 -2.01
CA SER A 36 2.48 -7.14 -1.66
C SER A 36 2.96 -7.73 -0.34
N PHE A 37 2.01 -8.23 0.45
CA PHE A 37 2.29 -8.86 1.74
C PHE A 37 1.74 -10.29 1.74
N THR A 38 2.57 -11.24 2.13
CA THR A 38 2.12 -12.57 2.59
C THR A 38 1.93 -12.51 4.09
N TRP A 39 0.84 -13.08 4.61
CA TRP A 39 0.51 -12.95 6.03
C TRP A 39 -0.18 -14.20 6.57
N PHE A 40 0.31 -14.72 7.69
CA PHE A 40 -0.29 -15.85 8.37
C PHE A 40 -1.75 -15.58 8.75
N GLY A 41 -2.63 -16.52 8.37
CA GLY A 41 -4.04 -16.48 8.72
C GLY A 41 -4.26 -16.82 10.19
N THR A 42 -4.75 -15.86 10.98
CA THR A 42 -4.95 -16.05 12.44
C THR A 42 -6.34 -16.54 12.82
N ARG A 43 -7.18 -16.88 11.85
CA ARG A 43 -8.53 -17.40 12.06
C ARG A 43 -8.79 -18.57 11.13
N LYS A 44 -9.55 -19.55 11.62
CA LYS A 44 -10.04 -20.68 10.82
C LYS A 44 -11.54 -20.83 10.99
N ALA A 45 -12.25 -21.06 9.90
CA ALA A 45 -13.67 -21.40 9.96
C ALA A 45 -13.87 -22.71 10.74
N LEU A 46 -14.98 -22.81 11.47
CA LEU A 46 -15.38 -24.08 12.07
C LEU A 46 -15.80 -25.08 10.98
N THR A 47 -15.62 -26.37 11.25
CA THR A 47 -16.14 -27.43 10.39
C THR A 47 -17.68 -27.43 10.39
N ALA A 48 -18.30 -28.09 9.39
CA ALA A 48 -19.76 -28.20 9.33
C ALA A 48 -20.34 -28.80 10.63
N GLY A 49 -19.74 -29.89 11.15
CA GLY A 49 -20.19 -30.50 12.40
C GLY A 49 -20.08 -29.57 13.61
N GLN A 50 -18.95 -28.84 13.74
CA GLN A 50 -18.77 -27.84 14.82
C GLN A 50 -19.74 -26.65 14.68
N LYS A 51 -20.07 -26.25 13.45
CA LYS A 51 -21.04 -25.19 13.19
C LYS A 51 -22.47 -25.66 13.51
N ALA A 52 -22.83 -26.88 13.15
CA ALA A 52 -24.14 -27.46 13.44
C ALA A 52 -24.39 -27.51 14.96
N GLU A 53 -23.40 -27.95 15.73
CA GLU A 53 -23.49 -27.98 17.20
C GLU A 53 -23.63 -26.57 17.80
N ALA A 54 -22.91 -25.58 17.25
CA ALA A 54 -23.07 -24.20 17.65
C ALA A 54 -24.46 -23.64 17.26
N ALA A 55 -24.95 -23.98 16.07
CA ALA A 55 -26.26 -23.55 15.57
C ALA A 55 -27.41 -24.08 16.44
N GLU A 56 -27.33 -25.35 16.83
CA GLU A 56 -28.29 -25.98 17.74
C GLU A 56 -28.37 -25.24 19.09
N ALA A 57 -27.22 -24.88 19.67
CA ALA A 57 -27.17 -24.15 20.94
C ALA A 57 -27.87 -22.78 20.91
N PHE A 58 -27.98 -22.16 19.73
CA PHE A 58 -28.67 -20.88 19.53
C PHE A 58 -30.04 -21.02 18.84
N GLY A 59 -30.48 -22.24 18.50
CA GLY A 59 -31.68 -22.46 17.69
C GLY A 59 -31.62 -21.80 16.31
N ALA A 60 -30.41 -21.61 15.77
CA ALA A 60 -30.18 -20.95 14.50
C ALA A 60 -30.14 -21.96 13.35
N GLU A 61 -30.54 -21.54 12.14
CA GLU A 61 -30.32 -22.34 10.94
C GLU A 61 -28.83 -22.31 10.55
N GLU A 62 -28.24 -23.49 10.31
CA GLU A 62 -26.81 -23.65 10.03
C GLU A 62 -26.32 -22.76 8.86
N LYS A 63 -27.13 -22.62 7.80
CA LYS A 63 -26.79 -21.82 6.62
C LYS A 63 -26.73 -20.32 6.89
N PHE A 64 -27.42 -19.86 7.94
CA PHE A 64 -27.47 -18.45 8.34
C PHE A 64 -26.52 -18.12 9.50
N LEU A 65 -25.78 -19.11 10.01
CA LEU A 65 -24.75 -18.90 11.02
C LEU A 65 -23.36 -18.95 10.40
N SER A 66 -22.47 -18.04 10.80
CA SER A 66 -21.02 -18.14 10.51
C SER A 66 -20.24 -18.19 11.83
N ALA A 67 -19.24 -19.05 11.90
CA ALA A 67 -18.43 -19.24 13.10
C ALA A 67 -16.98 -19.57 12.73
N GLY A 68 -16.04 -19.06 13.50
CA GLY A 68 -14.61 -19.31 13.32
C GLY A 68 -13.85 -19.16 14.62
N LYS A 69 -12.74 -19.90 14.74
CA LYS A 69 -11.83 -19.86 15.87
C LYS A 69 -10.63 -18.96 15.57
N LYS A 70 -10.15 -18.26 16.60
CA LYS A 70 -8.89 -17.50 16.53
C LYS A 70 -7.76 -18.45 16.89
N LEU A 71 -6.79 -18.58 15.99
CA LEU A 71 -5.66 -19.49 16.15
C LEU A 71 -4.61 -18.91 17.09
N LEU A 72 -4.17 -17.68 16.81
CA LEU A 72 -3.16 -16.99 17.63
C LEU A 72 -3.74 -15.75 18.29
N ASP A 73 -3.21 -15.42 19.46
CA ASP A 73 -3.50 -14.15 20.14
C ASP A 73 -2.75 -13.00 19.44
N THR A 74 -3.46 -12.30 18.55
CA THR A 74 -2.88 -11.15 17.83
C THR A 74 -2.58 -9.95 18.71
N ARG A 75 -2.94 -9.97 20.00
CA ARG A 75 -2.58 -8.93 20.97
C ARG A 75 -1.21 -9.17 21.60
N HIS A 76 -0.61 -10.35 21.38
CA HIS A 76 0.73 -10.69 21.87
C HIS A 76 1.78 -9.66 21.37
N PRO A 77 2.72 -9.21 22.22
CA PRO A 77 3.69 -8.18 21.84
C PRO A 77 4.46 -8.50 20.55
N HIS A 78 4.91 -9.75 20.39
CA HIS A 78 5.62 -10.17 19.18
C HIS A 78 4.75 -10.16 17.92
N PHE A 79 3.45 -10.49 18.04
CA PHE A 79 2.53 -10.43 16.91
C PHE A 79 2.20 -8.97 16.53
N LYS A 80 2.07 -8.11 17.54
CA LYS A 80 1.90 -6.66 17.35
C LYS A 80 3.12 -6.04 16.68
N ALA A 81 4.34 -6.45 17.03
CA ALA A 81 5.56 -5.96 16.39
C ALA A 81 5.57 -6.26 14.88
N VAL A 82 5.29 -7.52 14.52
CA VAL A 82 5.14 -7.94 13.11
C VAL A 82 4.08 -7.10 12.40
N THR A 83 2.89 -6.95 12.99
CA THR A 83 1.79 -6.14 12.43
C THR A 83 2.15 -4.64 12.32
N GLY A 84 2.92 -4.11 13.27
CA GLY A 84 3.38 -2.72 13.29
C GLY A 84 4.26 -2.41 12.09
N ILE A 85 5.20 -3.29 11.77
CA ILE A 85 6.10 -3.15 10.61
C ILE A 85 5.31 -3.12 9.30
N LYS A 86 4.32 -4.00 9.13
CA LYS A 86 3.41 -3.94 7.96
C LYS A 86 2.69 -2.60 7.86
N GLY A 87 2.23 -2.06 8.99
CA GLY A 87 1.60 -0.75 9.06
C GLY A 87 2.56 0.37 8.63
N GLN A 88 3.78 0.37 9.14
CA GLN A 88 4.82 1.34 8.82
C GLN A 88 5.23 1.29 7.34
N ALA A 89 5.49 0.09 6.80
CA ALA A 89 5.81 -0.10 5.40
C ALA A 89 4.66 0.37 4.48
N THR A 90 3.41 0.07 4.84
CA THR A 90 2.23 0.53 4.09
C THR A 90 2.08 2.05 4.12
N ALA A 91 2.31 2.67 5.29
CA ALA A 91 2.25 4.12 5.45
C ALA A 91 3.36 4.80 4.65
N TYR A 92 4.60 4.29 4.74
CA TYR A 92 5.73 4.78 3.96
C TYR A 92 5.45 4.70 2.45
N TRP A 93 5.02 3.53 1.95
CA TRP A 93 4.65 3.35 0.55
C TRP A 93 3.65 4.41 0.07
N ARG A 94 2.58 4.63 0.85
CA ARG A 94 1.56 5.63 0.53
C ARG A 94 2.10 7.06 0.57
N SER A 95 3.02 7.36 1.48
CA SER A 95 3.57 8.71 1.66
C SER A 95 4.50 9.15 0.52
N VAL A 96 5.19 8.20 -0.13
CA VAL A 96 6.16 8.49 -1.20
C VAL A 96 5.63 8.17 -2.60
N SER A 97 4.34 7.85 -2.73
CA SER A 97 3.73 7.52 -4.02
C SER A 97 2.31 8.06 -4.15
N LEU A 98 1.87 8.25 -5.39
CA LEU A 98 0.54 8.74 -5.74
C LEU A 98 -0.40 7.57 -6.06
N SER A 99 -1.69 7.77 -5.79
CA SER A 99 -2.71 6.79 -6.17
C SER A 99 -2.79 6.66 -7.69
N TYR A 100 -2.99 5.44 -8.16
CA TYR A 100 -3.20 5.12 -9.57
C TYR A 100 -4.54 4.40 -9.72
N PRO A 101 -5.27 4.55 -10.85
CA PRO A 101 -6.60 3.95 -11.01
C PRO A 101 -6.62 2.42 -10.93
N GLU A 102 -5.50 1.77 -11.24
CA GLU A 102 -5.38 0.31 -11.13
C GLU A 102 -5.16 -0.12 -9.67
N PRO A 103 -6.04 -0.97 -9.11
CA PRO A 103 -5.92 -1.40 -7.72
C PRO A 103 -4.58 -2.07 -7.43
N GLY A 104 -3.94 -1.67 -6.33
CA GLY A 104 -2.66 -2.24 -5.89
C GLY A 104 -1.43 -1.63 -6.57
N LEU A 105 -1.62 -0.74 -7.57
CA LEU A 105 -0.54 0.06 -8.15
C LEU A 105 -0.56 1.49 -7.60
N ARG A 106 0.63 2.08 -7.48
CA ARG A 106 0.85 3.48 -7.17
C ARG A 106 1.95 4.04 -8.05
N LEU A 107 2.01 5.36 -8.22
CA LEU A 107 3.05 6.03 -9.00
C LEU A 107 4.12 6.60 -8.07
N ILE A 108 5.37 6.20 -8.24
CA ILE A 108 6.53 6.74 -7.53
C ILE A 108 7.40 7.54 -8.49
N ARG A 109 8.02 8.63 -8.03
CA ARG A 109 8.98 9.37 -8.84
C ARG A 109 10.20 8.50 -9.13
N ARG A 110 10.69 8.53 -10.38
CA ARG A 110 11.78 7.68 -10.85
C ARG A 110 13.09 7.91 -10.08
N ASP A 111 13.34 9.15 -9.67
CA ASP A 111 14.51 9.52 -8.87
C ASP A 111 14.45 9.00 -7.41
N GLN A 112 13.29 8.53 -6.93
CA GLN A 112 13.10 7.97 -5.59
C GLN A 112 13.11 6.44 -5.55
N ILE A 113 13.23 5.76 -6.71
CA ILE A 113 13.15 4.29 -6.78
C ILE A 113 14.23 3.60 -5.94
N GLU A 114 15.45 4.12 -5.93
CA GLU A 114 16.57 3.55 -5.18
C GLU A 114 16.34 3.69 -3.67
N ASP A 115 16.00 4.88 -3.21
CA ASP A 115 15.71 5.16 -1.80
C ASP A 115 14.50 4.36 -1.29
N PHE A 116 13.46 4.24 -2.12
CA PHE A 116 12.30 3.40 -1.84
C PHE A 116 12.69 1.95 -1.68
N SER A 117 13.47 1.40 -2.62
CA SER A 117 13.91 0.00 -2.58
C SER A 117 14.79 -0.30 -1.37
N ARG A 118 15.67 0.65 -1.01
CA ARG A 118 16.49 0.55 0.20
C ARG A 118 15.62 0.49 1.45
N THR A 119 14.68 1.42 1.59
CA THR A 119 13.78 1.51 2.75
C THR A 119 12.85 0.30 2.85
N MET A 120 12.30 -0.20 1.74
CA MET A 120 11.53 -1.44 1.72
C MET A 120 12.37 -2.66 2.11
N GLY A 121 13.65 -2.67 1.72
CA GLY A 121 14.62 -3.67 2.18
C GLY A 121 14.87 -3.62 3.69
N GLU A 122 14.85 -2.44 4.30
CA GLU A 122 14.93 -2.28 5.76
C GLU A 122 13.69 -2.86 6.44
N PHE A 123 12.49 -2.49 5.98
CA PHE A 123 11.24 -3.06 6.50
C PHE A 123 11.18 -4.58 6.35
N LYS A 124 11.67 -5.12 5.23
CA LYS A 124 11.75 -6.58 5.03
C LYS A 124 12.67 -7.23 6.06
N ARG A 125 13.88 -6.68 6.29
CA ARG A 125 14.80 -7.22 7.31
C ARG A 125 14.22 -7.14 8.72
N GLU A 126 13.57 -6.03 9.07
CA GLU A 126 12.89 -5.87 10.35
C GLU A 126 11.76 -6.88 10.51
N LEU A 127 10.95 -7.07 9.46
CA LEU A 127 9.88 -8.07 9.43
C LEU A 127 10.44 -9.47 9.68
N ASP A 128 11.48 -9.87 8.94
CA ASP A 128 12.10 -11.18 9.06
C ASP A 128 12.64 -11.41 10.50
N GLN A 129 13.22 -10.37 11.13
CA GLN A 129 13.68 -10.44 12.52
C GLN A 129 12.51 -10.56 13.52
N ALA A 130 11.45 -9.76 13.33
CA ALA A 130 10.27 -9.81 14.19
C ALA A 130 9.53 -11.15 14.09
N VAL A 131 9.47 -11.74 12.89
CA VAL A 131 8.90 -13.07 12.65
C VAL A 131 9.72 -14.14 13.36
N ARG A 132 11.05 -14.11 13.28
CA ARG A 132 11.91 -15.03 14.05
C ARG A 132 11.70 -14.90 15.55
N ALA A 133 11.48 -13.69 16.05
CA ALA A 133 11.20 -13.47 17.47
C ALA A 133 9.81 -14.02 17.86
N LEU A 134 8.80 -13.85 17.00
CA LEU A 134 7.47 -14.44 17.18
C LEU A 134 7.50 -15.98 17.13
N ASP A 135 8.30 -16.55 16.22
CA ASP A 135 8.42 -18.00 16.03
C ASP A 135 8.97 -18.71 17.28
N ARG A 136 9.90 -18.09 18.00
CA ARG A 136 10.41 -18.61 19.29
C ARG A 136 9.30 -18.74 20.34
N GLU A 137 8.26 -17.92 20.25
CA GLU A 137 7.11 -17.92 21.16
C GLU A 137 5.95 -18.78 20.63
N LEU A 138 6.09 -19.41 19.46
CA LEU A 138 4.99 -20.12 18.80
C LEU A 138 4.42 -21.25 19.65
N GLU A 139 5.26 -22.07 20.29
CA GLU A 139 4.80 -23.17 21.14
C GLU A 139 4.07 -22.69 22.40
N SER A 140 4.50 -21.56 22.99
CA SER A 140 3.81 -20.91 24.09
C SER A 140 2.43 -20.40 23.66
N LEU A 141 2.37 -19.76 22.48
CA LEU A 141 1.11 -19.29 21.89
C LEU A 141 0.16 -20.44 21.56
N LYS A 142 0.67 -21.55 21.03
CA LYS A 142 -0.12 -22.77 20.77
C LYS A 142 -0.66 -23.39 22.06
N SER A 143 0.16 -23.47 23.10
CA SER A 143 -0.27 -23.95 24.43
C SER A 143 -1.39 -23.07 25.01
N ALA A 144 -1.25 -21.74 24.92
CA ALA A 144 -2.29 -20.82 25.33
C ALA A 144 -3.57 -20.94 24.48
N ALA A 145 -3.43 -21.15 23.17
CA ALA A 145 -4.56 -21.38 22.28
C ALA A 145 -5.29 -22.69 22.59
N GLN A 146 -4.56 -23.77 22.90
CA GLN A 146 -5.13 -25.05 23.32
C GLN A 146 -5.99 -24.89 24.58
N ALA A 147 -5.47 -24.20 25.60
CA ALA A 147 -6.22 -23.93 26.83
C ALA A 147 -7.49 -23.10 26.60
N ARG A 148 -7.46 -22.14 25.65
CA ARG A 148 -8.59 -21.25 25.35
C ARG A 148 -9.62 -21.86 24.40
N LEU A 149 -9.20 -22.64 23.42
CA LEU A 149 -10.06 -23.24 22.40
C LEU A 149 -10.66 -24.58 22.83
N GLY A 150 -10.03 -25.27 23.79
CA GLY A 150 -10.47 -26.57 24.26
C GLY A 150 -10.64 -27.56 23.09
N ARG A 151 -11.83 -28.16 22.97
CA ARG A 151 -12.17 -29.11 21.91
C ARG A 151 -12.12 -28.56 20.47
N LEU A 152 -12.07 -27.23 20.31
CA LEU A 152 -11.90 -26.59 19.01
C LEU A 152 -10.43 -26.47 18.60
N PHE A 153 -9.48 -26.76 19.50
CA PHE A 153 -8.07 -26.75 19.15
C PHE A 153 -7.74 -27.91 18.19
N ASP A 154 -7.01 -27.60 17.13
CA ASP A 154 -6.46 -28.59 16.21
C ASP A 154 -4.99 -28.23 15.96
N PRO A 155 -4.02 -29.10 16.31
CA PRO A 155 -2.60 -28.82 16.13
C PRO A 155 -2.21 -28.66 14.65
N THR A 156 -2.98 -29.20 13.71
CA THR A 156 -2.73 -29.09 12.27
C THR A 156 -3.07 -27.72 11.69
N ASP A 157 -3.75 -26.86 12.46
CA ASP A 157 -4.03 -25.48 12.09
C ASP A 157 -2.81 -24.55 12.21
N TYR A 158 -1.74 -25.03 12.84
CA TYR A 158 -0.54 -24.26 13.14
C TYR A 158 0.64 -24.83 12.36
N PRO A 159 1.43 -23.97 11.70
CA PRO A 159 2.63 -24.43 11.04
C PRO A 159 3.67 -24.85 12.09
N ARG A 160 4.69 -25.59 11.64
CA ARG A 160 5.83 -25.98 12.50
C ARG A 160 6.76 -24.79 12.80
N SER A 161 6.78 -23.81 11.91
CA SER A 161 7.50 -22.54 12.04
C SER A 161 6.74 -21.48 11.25
N LEU A 162 6.90 -20.22 11.64
CA LEU A 162 6.38 -19.05 10.92
C LEU A 162 7.32 -18.56 9.82
N ASP A 163 8.44 -19.24 9.57
CA ASP A 163 9.32 -18.94 8.44
C ASP A 163 8.56 -19.09 7.11
N GLY A 164 8.61 -18.05 6.27
CA GLY A 164 7.86 -17.98 5.01
C GLY A 164 6.34 -17.71 5.14
N GLU A 165 5.78 -17.68 6.34
CA GLU A 165 4.36 -17.36 6.57
C GLU A 165 4.06 -15.86 6.52
N PHE A 166 5.12 -15.05 6.58
CA PHE A 166 5.07 -13.60 6.48
C PHE A 166 6.09 -13.15 5.44
N ASP A 167 5.68 -12.26 4.53
CA ASP A 167 6.60 -11.70 3.55
C ASP A 167 6.18 -10.29 3.13
N LEU A 168 7.16 -9.51 2.69
CA LEU A 168 7.03 -8.20 2.09
C LEU A 168 7.82 -8.20 0.79
N ILE A 169 7.12 -8.05 -0.33
CA ILE A 169 7.72 -7.94 -1.66
C ILE A 169 7.25 -6.68 -2.37
N TRP A 170 8.10 -6.15 -3.24
CA TRP A 170 7.77 -5.01 -4.09
C TRP A 170 8.34 -5.21 -5.48
N ASP A 171 7.63 -4.68 -6.47
CA ASP A 171 8.02 -4.70 -7.87
C ASP A 171 7.60 -3.41 -8.60
N PHE A 172 8.14 -3.25 -9.81
CA PHE A 172 7.91 -2.08 -10.66
C PHE A 172 7.28 -2.53 -11.99
N PRO A 173 5.98 -2.85 -12.02
CA PRO A 173 5.33 -3.33 -13.23
C PRO A 173 5.30 -2.26 -14.32
N SER A 174 5.36 -2.68 -15.59
CA SER A 174 5.13 -1.76 -16.70
C SER A 174 3.67 -1.35 -16.76
N ILE A 175 3.42 -0.04 -16.76
CA ILE A 175 2.11 0.56 -17.06
C ILE A 175 2.00 1.06 -18.50
N GLU A 176 3.05 0.85 -19.29
CA GLU A 176 3.10 1.18 -20.71
C GLU A 176 2.69 -0.03 -21.57
N PRO A 177 2.00 0.20 -22.70
CA PRO A 177 1.71 -0.83 -23.68
C PRO A 177 3.01 -1.51 -24.19
N PRO A 178 3.07 -2.85 -24.22
CA PRO A 178 4.26 -3.55 -24.70
C PRO A 178 4.60 -3.26 -26.17
N ASP A 179 5.89 -3.04 -26.47
CA ASP A 179 6.36 -2.65 -27.81
C ASP A 179 6.06 -3.69 -28.91
N TYR A 180 5.99 -4.98 -28.57
CA TYR A 180 5.71 -6.02 -29.57
C TYR A 180 4.31 -5.88 -30.17
N LEU A 181 3.35 -5.31 -29.43
CA LEU A 181 1.98 -5.06 -29.93
C LEU A 181 2.00 -4.11 -31.12
N ARG A 182 2.95 -3.17 -31.18
CA ARG A 182 3.08 -2.23 -32.30
C ARG A 182 3.25 -2.95 -33.63
N ARG A 183 3.95 -4.08 -33.63
CA ARG A 183 4.26 -4.87 -34.83
C ARG A 183 3.20 -5.93 -35.10
N LEU A 184 2.74 -6.62 -34.07
CA LEU A 184 1.85 -7.77 -34.20
C LEU A 184 0.36 -7.38 -34.29
N HIS A 185 -0.06 -6.39 -33.49
CA HIS A 185 -1.46 -5.97 -33.36
C HIS A 185 -1.57 -4.45 -33.18
N PRO A 186 -1.39 -3.65 -34.25
CA PRO A 186 -1.32 -2.19 -34.16
C PRO A 186 -2.61 -1.55 -33.66
N ASP A 187 -3.77 -2.13 -33.93
CA ASP A 187 -5.05 -1.65 -33.39
C ASP A 187 -5.15 -1.83 -31.88
N LEU A 188 -4.76 -3.02 -31.39
CA LEU A 188 -4.70 -3.31 -29.96
C LEU A 188 -3.69 -2.40 -29.27
N TYR A 189 -2.52 -2.15 -29.87
CA TYR A 189 -1.56 -1.19 -29.35
C TYR A 189 -2.16 0.21 -29.20
N ARG A 190 -2.88 0.70 -30.23
CA ARG A 190 -3.56 2.00 -30.18
C ARG A 190 -4.64 2.07 -29.10
N GLU A 191 -5.34 0.97 -28.84
CA GLU A 191 -6.30 0.88 -27.75
C GLU A 191 -5.62 0.92 -26.38
N GLU A 192 -4.56 0.13 -26.18
CA GLU A 192 -3.80 0.13 -24.93
C GLU A 192 -3.15 1.49 -24.65
N CYS A 193 -2.65 2.20 -25.68
CA CYS A 193 -2.17 3.57 -25.53
C CYS A 193 -3.27 4.52 -25.02
N ARG A 194 -4.49 4.41 -25.56
CA ARG A 194 -5.62 5.24 -25.10
C ARG A 194 -6.00 4.91 -23.66
N ARG A 195 -6.04 3.63 -23.29
CA ARG A 195 -6.30 3.20 -21.90
C ARG A 195 -5.24 3.73 -20.94
N ALA A 196 -3.97 3.62 -21.31
CA ALA A 196 -2.86 4.16 -20.52
C ALA A 196 -3.01 5.68 -20.34
N GLN A 197 -3.29 6.43 -21.40
CA GLN A 197 -3.52 7.87 -21.32
C GLN A 197 -4.67 8.22 -20.36
N SER A 198 -5.83 7.58 -20.50
CA SER A 198 -6.98 7.84 -19.62
C SER A 198 -6.68 7.54 -18.15
N ARG A 199 -5.86 6.52 -17.86
CA ARG A 199 -5.42 6.21 -16.49
C ARG A 199 -4.51 7.30 -15.93
N PHE A 200 -3.61 7.88 -16.73
CA PHE A 200 -2.80 9.02 -16.29
C PHE A 200 -3.63 10.27 -16.07
N ASP A 201 -4.61 10.56 -16.93
CA ASP A 201 -5.52 11.68 -16.73
C ASP A 201 -6.32 11.52 -15.42
N GLU A 202 -6.72 10.29 -15.09
CA GLU A 202 -7.38 9.98 -13.82
C GLU A 202 -6.43 10.04 -12.62
N ALA A 203 -5.19 9.58 -12.76
CA ALA A 203 -4.17 9.69 -11.72
C ALA A 203 -3.89 11.16 -11.36
N VAL A 204 -3.90 12.07 -12.35
CA VAL A 204 -3.82 13.52 -12.11
C VAL A 204 -5.00 13.99 -11.26
N ARG A 205 -6.24 13.63 -11.63
CA ARG A 205 -7.43 14.00 -10.83
C ARG A 205 -7.36 13.47 -9.40
N LEU A 206 -6.95 12.21 -9.22
CA LEU A 206 -6.77 11.60 -7.90
C LEU A 206 -5.72 12.35 -7.07
N ALA A 207 -4.61 12.77 -7.69
CA ALA A 207 -3.59 13.56 -7.02
C ALA A 207 -4.10 14.96 -6.63
N GLU A 208 -4.83 15.64 -7.52
CA GLU A 208 -5.43 16.96 -7.25
C GLU A 208 -6.46 16.90 -6.12
N THR A 209 -7.32 15.88 -6.10
CA THR A 209 -8.29 15.66 -5.01
C THR A 209 -7.57 15.41 -3.69
N ALA A 210 -6.60 14.49 -3.65
CA ALA A 210 -5.85 14.20 -2.44
C ALA A 210 -5.10 15.44 -1.91
N PHE A 211 -4.50 16.23 -2.80
CA PHE A 211 -3.83 17.48 -2.41
C PHE A 211 -4.80 18.51 -1.83
N THR A 212 -5.98 18.67 -2.46
CA THR A 212 -7.00 19.62 -2.00
C THR A 212 -7.57 19.20 -0.64
N GLU A 213 -7.79 17.90 -0.41
CA GLU A 213 -8.23 17.38 0.89
C GLU A 213 -7.19 17.62 1.98
N GLU A 214 -5.91 17.37 1.71
CA GLU A 214 -4.85 17.63 2.68
C GLU A 214 -4.69 19.13 2.99
N LEU A 215 -4.81 19.99 1.97
CA LEU A 215 -4.80 21.44 2.17
C LEU A 215 -5.97 21.90 3.04
N SER A 216 -7.19 21.41 2.78
CA SER A 216 -8.38 21.73 3.58
C SER A 216 -8.18 21.35 5.05
N LYS A 217 -7.68 20.14 5.33
CA LYS A 217 -7.36 19.70 6.71
C LYS A 217 -6.34 20.60 7.39
N LEU A 218 -5.30 21.03 6.67
CA LEU A 218 -4.28 21.94 7.22
C LEU A 218 -4.88 23.31 7.56
N VAL A 219 -5.74 23.85 6.70
CA VAL A 219 -6.42 25.13 6.94
C VAL A 219 -7.41 25.01 8.10
N GLU A 220 -8.18 23.92 8.18
CA GLU A 220 -9.08 23.63 9.31
C GLU A 220 -8.31 23.59 10.64
N HIS A 221 -7.20 22.85 10.70
CA HIS A 221 -6.35 22.81 11.90
C HIS A 221 -5.77 24.20 12.26
N LEU A 222 -5.41 25.02 11.26
CA LEU A 222 -4.94 26.39 11.51
C LEU A 222 -6.08 27.28 12.06
N GLN A 223 -7.28 27.17 11.49
CA GLN A 223 -8.46 27.92 11.93
C GLN A 223 -8.85 27.54 13.36
N GLU A 224 -8.87 26.25 13.70
CA GLU A 224 -9.14 25.75 15.06
C GLU A 224 -8.10 26.29 16.05
N ARG A 225 -6.82 26.33 15.68
CA ARG A 225 -5.77 26.88 16.55
C ARG A 225 -5.87 28.39 16.73
N LEU A 226 -6.24 29.13 15.68
CA LEU A 226 -6.40 30.58 15.74
C LEU A 226 -7.66 31.00 16.51
N THR A 227 -8.75 30.23 16.42
CA THR A 227 -10.00 30.50 17.14
C THR A 227 -10.02 29.93 18.56
N GLY A 228 -9.30 28.83 18.81
CA GLY A 228 -9.18 28.17 20.12
C GLY A 228 -8.11 28.76 21.06
N SER A 229 -7.23 29.64 20.59
CA SER A 229 -6.20 30.28 21.41
C SER A 229 -6.65 31.61 22.06
N GLY A 230 -7.96 31.80 22.18
CA GLY A 230 -8.60 33.06 22.60
C GLY A 230 -9.36 33.02 23.93
N THR A 231 -9.07 32.13 24.89
CA THR A 231 -9.49 32.35 26.30
C THR A 231 -8.72 31.45 27.26
N GLY A 232 -7.71 32.00 27.93
CA GLY A 232 -6.91 31.24 28.89
C GLY A 232 -5.90 32.09 29.65
N ALA A 233 -6.22 33.34 29.95
CA ALA A 233 -5.48 34.14 30.92
C ALA A 233 -6.40 35.21 31.50
N VAL A 234 -6.78 35.02 32.77
CA VAL A 234 -6.88 36.00 33.86
C VAL A 234 -7.83 35.38 34.90
N ILE A 235 -7.26 34.69 35.88
CA ILE A 235 -7.80 34.75 37.24
C ILE A 235 -6.72 35.48 38.05
N ILE A 236 -6.93 36.78 38.22
CA ILE A 236 -6.25 37.61 39.21
C ILE A 236 -7.23 37.75 40.38
N CYS A 237 -6.71 37.41 41.56
CA CYS A 237 -7.07 37.82 42.93
C CYS A 237 -8.47 37.57 43.50
N GLY A 238 -8.43 37.06 44.74
CA GLY A 238 -9.51 36.93 45.71
C GLY A 238 -9.08 36.01 46.83
#